data_AF-A0A517Q6X9-F1
#
_entry.id   AF-A0A517Q6X9-F1
#
_cell.length_a   1.000
_cell.length_b   1.000
_cell.length_c   1.000
_cell.angle_alpha   90.00
_cell.angle_beta   90.00
_cell.angle_gamma   90.00
#
_symmetry.space_group_name_H-M   'P 1'
#
loop_
_entity.id
_entity.type
_entity.pdbx_description
1 polymer ?
#
loop_
_entity_poly.entity_id
_entity_poly.type
_entity_poly.pdbx_seq_one_letter_code
_entity_poly.pdbx_strand_id
1 'polypeptide(L)'
;MSNREELLLKMYDQMFNDINRHILVIWQSISVLIGAFAILALVEKKVVPLDIATSIILLLCAWLIAHSLDASYWYNRNLVIIANIERQFLSEGDLKQIHYYFGEHRPKNKMLTHLRLQVALAFGLGSVVVLFHLFERVVPGFSAPICNFDLMRSIPYFLIIGAIIYLWRLKNKCIKKYEEFLENSPGKEISTKGIRYGSGHGFKD
;
A
#
# COMPACT_ATOMS: atom_id res chain seq x y z
N MET A 1 3.94 10.80 -38.89
CA MET A 1 4.22 10.70 -37.45
C MET A 1 5.36 9.71 -37.28
N SER A 2 6.46 10.11 -36.64
CA SER A 2 7.57 9.21 -36.35
C SER A 2 7.21 8.25 -35.21
N ASN A 3 7.87 7.09 -35.14
CA ASN A 3 7.66 6.12 -34.04
C ASN A 3 7.86 6.76 -32.65
N ARG A 4 8.74 7.77 -32.55
CA ARG A 4 8.99 8.52 -31.33
C ARG A 4 7.83 9.45 -30.97
N GLU A 5 7.29 10.19 -31.94
CA GLU A 5 6.11 11.04 -31.72
C GLU A 5 4.91 10.20 -31.26
N GLU A 6 4.71 9.04 -31.89
CA GLU A 6 3.66 8.10 -31.49
C GLU A 6 3.83 7.63 -30.04
N LEU A 7 5.05 7.21 -29.67
CA LEU A 7 5.35 6.80 -28.31
C LEU A 7 5.04 7.92 -27.30
N LEU A 8 5.51 9.14 -27.56
CA LEU A 8 5.31 10.26 -26.64
C LEU A 8 3.83 10.60 -26.44
N LEU A 9 3.04 10.56 -27.51
CA LEU A 9 1.58 10.76 -27.42
C LEU A 9 0.91 9.63 -26.62
N LYS A 10 1.28 8.37 -26.87
CA LYS A 10 0.75 7.23 -26.10
C LYS A 10 1.17 7.28 -24.63
N MET A 11 2.39 7.71 -24.32
CA MET A 11 2.85 7.91 -22.96
C MET A 11 2.06 9.02 -22.26
N TYR A 12 1.80 10.12 -22.95
CA TYR A 12 0.97 11.21 -22.45
C TYR A 12 -0.44 10.71 -22.10
N ASP A 13 -1.10 10.02 -23.03
CA ASP A 13 -2.44 9.43 -22.81
C ASP A 13 -2.43 8.50 -21.59
N GLN A 14 -1.42 7.63 -21.50
CA GLN A 14 -1.31 6.69 -20.40
C GLN A 14 -1.03 7.36 -19.06
N MET A 15 -0.26 8.45 -19.04
CA MET A 15 -0.01 9.24 -17.83
C MET A 15 -1.31 9.88 -17.31
N PHE A 16 -2.13 10.45 -18.19
CA PHE A 16 -3.45 10.97 -17.81
C PHE A 16 -4.38 9.88 -17.29
N ASN A 17 -4.36 8.70 -17.92
CA ASN A 17 -5.11 7.54 -17.43
C ASN A 17 -4.65 7.08 -16.04
N ASP A 18 -3.34 7.09 -15.76
CA ASP A 18 -2.79 6.74 -14.46
C ASP A 18 -3.20 7.73 -13.36
N ILE A 19 -3.19 9.04 -13.67
CA ILE A 19 -3.70 10.09 -12.77
C ILE A 19 -5.17 9.82 -12.40
N ASN A 20 -6.02 9.53 -13.41
CA ASN A 20 -7.43 9.23 -13.19
C ASN A 20 -7.61 7.98 -12.32
N ARG A 21 -6.81 6.93 -12.56
CA ARG A 21 -6.85 5.69 -11.77
C ARG A 21 -6.43 5.95 -10.31
N HIS A 22 -5.43 6.78 -10.08
CA HIS A 22 -4.96 7.11 -8.73
C HIS A 22 -6.05 7.80 -7.88
N ILE A 23 -6.89 8.64 -8.49
CA ILE A 23 -8.03 9.26 -7.81
C ILE A 23 -9.06 8.20 -7.39
N LEU A 24 -9.33 7.21 -8.25
CA LEU A 24 -10.28 6.15 -7.95
C LEU A 24 -9.84 5.25 -6.78
N VAL A 25 -8.54 4.99 -6.65
CA VAL A 25 -7.98 4.14 -5.58
C VAL A 25 -8.20 4.75 -4.18
N ILE A 26 -8.36 6.06 -4.06
CA ILE A 26 -8.66 6.73 -2.79
C ILE A 26 -10.00 6.24 -2.20
N TRP A 27 -10.99 5.95 -3.05
CA TRP A 27 -12.30 5.48 -2.61
C TRP A 27 -12.28 4.12 -1.89
N GLN A 28 -11.27 3.28 -2.14
CA GLN A 28 -11.14 1.99 -1.46
C GLN A 28 -10.98 2.16 0.06
N SER A 29 -10.26 3.20 0.49
CA SER A 29 -10.07 3.50 1.90
C SER A 29 -11.35 4.03 2.58
N ILE A 30 -12.19 4.75 1.83
CA ILE A 30 -13.51 5.23 2.28
C ILE A 30 -14.45 4.04 2.52
N SER A 31 -14.44 3.04 1.64
CA SER A 31 -15.25 1.82 1.80
C SER A 31 -14.94 1.06 3.09
N VAL A 32 -13.66 1.01 3.51
CA VAL A 32 -13.25 0.39 4.78
C VAL A 32 -13.83 1.14 5.97
N LEU A 33 -13.81 2.48 5.93
CA LEU A 33 -14.39 3.31 6.97
C LEU A 33 -15.91 3.13 7.07
N ILE A 34 -16.62 3.16 5.94
CA ILE A 34 -18.07 2.92 5.88
C ILE A 34 -18.40 1.53 6.40
N GLY A 35 -17.62 0.51 6.00
CA GLY A 35 -17.77 -0.86 6.47
C GLY A 35 -17.63 -0.97 8.00
N ALA A 36 -16.64 -0.28 8.59
CA ALA A 36 -16.44 -0.27 10.03
C ALA A 36 -17.63 0.35 10.79
N PHE A 37 -18.14 1.50 10.34
CA PHE A 37 -19.33 2.11 10.93
C PHE A 37 -20.57 1.23 10.80
N ALA A 38 -20.78 0.61 9.64
CA ALA A 38 -21.90 -0.30 9.43
C ALA A 38 -21.86 -1.51 10.37
N ILE A 39 -20.68 -2.10 10.58
CA ILE A 39 -20.47 -3.21 11.50
C ILE A 39 -20.76 -2.80 12.95
N LEU A 40 -20.28 -1.63 13.39
CA LEU A 40 -20.53 -1.13 14.75
C LEU A 40 -22.03 -0.84 14.98
N ALA A 41 -22.74 -0.32 13.98
CA ALA A 41 -24.19 -0.14 14.08
C ALA A 41 -24.95 -1.47 14.27
N LEU A 42 -24.44 -2.58 13.72
CA LEU A 42 -25.01 -3.91 13.96
C LEU A 42 -24.74 -4.43 15.38
N VAL A 43 -23.64 -4.00 16.01
CA VAL A 43 -23.35 -4.30 17.43
C VAL A 43 -24.35 -3.60 18.34
N GLU A 44 -24.63 -2.31 18.09
CA GLU A 44 -25.60 -1.54 18.87
C GLU A 44 -27.00 -2.18 18.83
N LYS A 45 -27.40 -2.67 17.65
CA LYS A 45 -28.65 -3.40 17.44
C LYS A 45 -28.63 -4.84 17.96
N LYS A 46 -27.54 -5.26 18.61
CA LYS A 46 -27.31 -6.63 19.14
C LYS A 46 -27.45 -7.73 18.08
N VAL A 47 -27.23 -7.40 16.81
CA VAL A 47 -27.27 -8.36 15.69
C VAL A 47 -25.95 -9.14 15.62
N VAL A 48 -24.83 -8.45 15.88
CA VAL A 48 -23.48 -9.04 15.82
C VAL A 48 -22.78 -8.83 17.16
N PRO A 49 -22.13 -9.87 17.73
CA PRO A 49 -21.31 -9.71 18.94
C PRO A 49 -20.13 -8.76 18.70
N LEU A 50 -19.79 -7.95 19.71
CA LEU A 50 -18.69 -6.99 19.61
C LEU A 50 -17.35 -7.64 19.25
N ASP A 51 -17.05 -8.83 19.77
CA ASP A 51 -15.79 -9.55 19.50
C ASP A 51 -15.66 -9.92 18.01
N ILE A 52 -16.77 -10.34 17.38
CA ILE A 52 -16.83 -10.67 15.95
C ILE A 52 -16.75 -9.41 15.09
N ALA A 53 -17.50 -8.37 15.45
CA ALA A 53 -17.46 -7.07 14.78
C ALA A 53 -16.04 -6.48 14.75
N THR A 54 -15.36 -6.47 15.90
CA THR A 54 -13.98 -6.01 16.06
C THR A 54 -13.05 -6.82 15.15
N SER A 55 -13.20 -8.15 15.13
CA SER A 55 -12.40 -9.04 14.28
C SER A 55 -12.59 -8.73 12.79
N ILE A 56 -13.82 -8.53 12.32
CA ILE A 56 -14.09 -8.20 10.91
C ILE A 56 -13.44 -6.86 10.55
N ILE A 57 -13.57 -5.84 11.40
CA ILE A 57 -12.98 -4.51 11.13
C ILE A 57 -11.45 -4.61 11.06
N LEU A 58 -10.82 -5.37 11.96
CA LEU A 58 -9.38 -5.58 11.94
C LEU A 58 -8.92 -6.36 10.71
N LEU A 59 -9.70 -7.35 10.27
CA LEU A 59 -9.45 -8.07 9.02
C LEU A 59 -9.50 -7.12 7.81
N LEU A 60 -10.49 -6.22 7.74
CA LEU A 60 -10.58 -5.21 6.69
C LEU A 60 -9.40 -4.23 6.72
N CYS A 61 -8.93 -3.83 7.90
CA CYS A 61 -7.74 -3.00 8.04
C CYS A 61 -6.49 -3.74 7.54
N ALA A 62 -6.31 -5.01 7.94
CA ALA A 62 -5.21 -5.84 7.47
C ALA A 62 -5.24 -6.04 5.94
N TRP A 63 -6.43 -6.28 5.39
CA TRP A 63 -6.66 -6.40 3.95
C TRP A 63 -6.28 -5.12 3.19
N LEU A 64 -6.68 -3.95 3.69
CA LEU A 64 -6.31 -2.66 3.10
C LEU A 64 -4.77 -2.45 3.08
N ILE A 65 -4.09 -2.81 4.18
CA ILE A 65 -2.62 -2.71 4.25
C ILE A 65 -1.97 -3.70 3.27
N ALA A 66 -2.49 -4.93 3.16
CA ALA A 66 -1.98 -5.92 2.22
C ALA A 66 -2.10 -5.43 0.77
N HIS A 67 -3.26 -4.88 0.39
CA HIS A 67 -3.45 -4.28 -0.92
C HIS A 67 -2.54 -3.09 -1.17
N SER A 68 -2.31 -2.25 -0.16
CA SER A 68 -1.37 -1.11 -0.28
C SER A 68 0.07 -1.58 -0.52
N LEU A 69 0.51 -2.67 0.13
CA LEU A 69 1.84 -3.27 -0.08
C LEU A 69 1.98 -3.86 -1.48
N ASP A 70 0.99 -4.62 -1.94
CA ASP A 70 1.00 -5.21 -3.28
C ASP A 70 0.93 -4.13 -4.37
N ALA A 71 0.07 -3.13 -4.21
CA ALA A 71 -0.04 -2.00 -5.13
C ALA A 71 1.28 -1.20 -5.22
N SER A 72 1.95 -1.00 -4.09
CA SER A 72 3.28 -0.36 -4.05
C SER A 72 4.31 -1.14 -4.86
N TYR A 73 4.37 -2.46 -4.70
CA TYR A 73 5.27 -3.31 -5.48
C TYR A 73 4.93 -3.25 -6.98
N TRP A 74 3.65 -3.45 -7.32
CA TRP A 74 3.17 -3.43 -8.70
C TRP A 74 3.53 -2.11 -9.39
N TYR A 75 3.33 -0.98 -8.70
CA TYR A 75 3.68 0.34 -9.19
C TYR A 75 5.18 0.49 -9.45
N ASN A 76 6.03 0.20 -8.45
CA ASN A 76 7.48 0.35 -8.61
C ASN A 76 8.03 -0.57 -9.71
N ARG A 77 7.54 -1.80 -9.84
CA ARG A 77 7.92 -2.70 -10.95
C ARG A 77 7.56 -2.10 -12.30
N ASN A 78 6.35 -1.56 -12.44
CA ASN A 78 5.91 -0.98 -13.71
C ASN A 78 6.71 0.28 -14.08
N LEU A 79 7.12 1.09 -13.09
CA LEU A 79 8.03 2.22 -13.35
C LEU A 79 9.37 1.76 -13.93
N VAL A 80 9.92 0.64 -13.42
CA VAL A 80 11.17 0.08 -13.96
C VAL A 80 10.98 -0.40 -15.41
N ILE A 81 9.86 -1.08 -15.70
CA ILE A 81 9.52 -1.51 -17.07
C ILE A 81 9.39 -0.30 -18.00
N ILE A 82 8.64 0.73 -17.60
CA ILE A 82 8.43 1.96 -18.38
C ILE A 82 9.77 2.64 -18.62
N ALA A 83 10.60 2.81 -17.59
CA ALA A 83 11.94 3.37 -17.73
C ALA A 83 12.77 2.56 -18.73
N ASN A 84 12.78 1.23 -18.63
CA ASN A 84 13.53 0.39 -19.57
C ASN A 84 13.08 0.55 -21.03
N ILE A 85 11.77 0.72 -21.27
CA ILE A 85 11.21 1.01 -22.60
C ILE A 85 11.62 2.42 -23.05
N GLU A 86 11.47 3.42 -22.19
CA GLU A 86 11.86 4.81 -22.46
C GLU A 86 13.33 4.91 -22.86
N ARG A 87 14.23 4.15 -22.23
CA ARG A 87 15.66 4.11 -22.60
C ARG A 87 15.96 3.58 -24.01
N GLN A 88 14.99 2.93 -24.67
CA GLN A 88 15.13 2.49 -26.07
C GLN A 88 14.83 3.63 -27.06
N PHE A 89 14.03 4.63 -26.67
CA PHE A 89 13.52 5.66 -27.58
C PHE A 89 13.95 7.08 -27.20
N LEU A 90 14.20 7.32 -25.91
CA LEU A 90 14.65 8.60 -25.38
C LEU A 90 16.17 8.68 -25.40
N SER A 91 16.65 9.91 -25.56
CA SER A 91 18.05 10.30 -25.61
C SER A 91 18.50 10.92 -24.29
N GLU A 92 19.79 11.09 -24.09
CA GLU A 92 20.33 11.76 -22.89
C GLU A 92 19.80 13.19 -22.71
N GLY A 93 19.54 13.92 -23.81
CA GLY A 93 18.95 15.26 -23.77
C GLY A 93 17.55 15.27 -23.14
N ASP A 94 16.80 14.18 -23.29
CA ASP A 94 15.43 14.05 -22.79
C ASP A 94 15.37 13.97 -21.25
N LEU A 95 16.49 13.66 -20.58
CA LEU A 95 16.57 13.70 -19.12
C LEU A 95 16.23 15.09 -18.56
N LYS A 96 16.55 16.14 -19.32
CA LYS A 96 16.23 17.53 -18.97
C LYS A 96 15.01 18.07 -19.71
N GLN A 97 14.78 17.63 -20.95
CA GLN A 97 13.72 18.15 -21.80
C GLN A 97 12.34 17.56 -21.48
N ILE A 98 12.28 16.31 -20.98
CA ILE A 98 11.04 15.61 -20.66
C ILE A 98 10.98 15.30 -19.17
N HIS A 99 11.76 14.32 -18.69
CA HIS A 99 11.90 14.01 -17.27
C HIS A 99 13.15 13.18 -17.00
N TYR A 100 13.73 13.32 -15.81
CA TYR A 100 14.98 12.62 -15.45
C TYR A 100 14.77 11.19 -14.91
N TYR A 101 13.51 10.79 -14.66
CA TYR A 101 13.17 9.51 -14.01
C TYR A 101 13.62 8.27 -14.77
N PHE A 102 13.73 8.32 -16.10
CA PHE A 102 14.15 7.18 -16.90
C PHE A 102 15.66 6.94 -16.84
N GLY A 103 16.45 7.93 -16.43
CA GLY A 103 17.92 7.82 -16.42
C GLY A 103 18.46 6.77 -15.46
N GLU A 104 17.76 6.49 -14.36
CA GLU A 104 18.19 5.58 -13.31
C GLU A 104 16.98 4.92 -12.67
N HIS A 105 17.06 3.65 -12.27
CA HIS A 105 15.94 3.04 -11.56
C HIS A 105 15.83 3.57 -10.13
N ARG A 106 14.62 3.49 -9.57
CA ARG A 106 14.45 3.71 -8.14
C ARG A 106 15.18 2.59 -7.38
N PRO A 107 16.01 2.89 -6.37
CA PRO A 107 16.88 1.89 -5.76
C PRO A 107 16.14 0.95 -4.81
N LYS A 108 14.91 1.31 -4.38
CA LYS A 108 14.15 0.60 -3.36
C LYS A 108 12.67 0.58 -3.71
N ASN A 109 11.99 -0.49 -3.33
CA ASN A 109 10.53 -0.62 -3.40
C ASN A 109 9.85 0.29 -2.36
N LYS A 110 9.91 1.61 -2.58
CA LYS A 110 9.36 2.63 -1.69
C LYS A 110 7.88 2.85 -2.00
N MET A 111 7.05 2.80 -0.97
CA MET A 111 5.62 3.05 -1.08
C MET A 111 5.31 4.51 -1.38
N LEU A 112 4.35 4.73 -2.28
CA LEU A 112 3.87 6.08 -2.61
C LEU A 112 3.17 6.73 -1.42
N THR A 113 3.26 8.05 -1.33
CA THR A 113 2.73 8.81 -0.19
C THR A 113 1.24 8.57 0.06
N HIS A 114 0.41 8.52 -0.98
CA HIS A 114 -1.02 8.26 -0.79
C HIS A 114 -1.31 6.85 -0.28
N LEU A 115 -0.55 5.82 -0.71
CA LEU A 115 -0.65 4.47 -0.15
C LEU A 115 -0.20 4.44 1.32
N ARG A 116 0.82 5.23 1.68
CA ARG A 116 1.23 5.40 3.08
C ARG A 116 0.12 6.05 3.92
N LEU A 117 -0.61 7.02 3.37
CA LEU A 117 -1.77 7.62 4.03
C LEU A 117 -2.90 6.59 4.24
N GLN A 118 -3.16 5.72 3.26
CA GLN A 118 -4.14 4.63 3.42
C GLN A 118 -3.72 3.63 4.50
N VAL A 119 -2.45 3.25 4.55
CA VAL A 119 -1.90 2.40 5.61
C VAL A 119 -2.02 3.09 6.98
N ALA A 120 -1.70 4.39 7.07
CA ALA A 120 -1.84 5.16 8.30
C ALA A 120 -3.30 5.23 8.77
N LEU A 121 -4.26 5.40 7.84
CA LEU A 121 -5.69 5.36 8.14
C LEU A 121 -6.11 3.99 8.68
N ALA A 122 -5.67 2.90 8.04
CA ALA A 122 -5.95 1.53 8.49
C ALA A 122 -5.41 1.27 9.91
N PHE A 123 -4.18 1.73 10.19
CA PHE A 123 -3.59 1.64 11.53
C PHE A 123 -4.33 2.49 12.56
N GLY A 124 -4.71 3.72 12.21
CA GLY A 124 -5.47 4.60 13.08
C GLY A 124 -6.82 4.00 13.46
N LEU A 125 -7.59 3.57 12.46
CA LEU A 125 -8.90 2.91 12.66
C LEU A 125 -8.77 1.63 13.47
N GLY A 126 -7.83 0.74 13.09
CA GLY A 126 -7.58 -0.51 13.81
C GLY A 126 -7.20 -0.27 15.28
N SER A 127 -6.37 0.73 15.55
CA SER A 127 -5.96 1.08 16.92
C SER A 127 -7.14 1.55 17.76
N VAL A 128 -7.99 2.44 17.21
CA VAL A 128 -9.20 2.91 17.90
C VAL A 128 -10.13 1.73 18.24
N VAL A 129 -10.37 0.84 17.28
CA VAL A 129 -11.26 -0.32 17.47
C VAL A 129 -10.70 -1.32 18.49
N VAL A 130 -9.38 -1.55 18.48
CA VAL A 130 -8.72 -2.42 19.48
C VAL A 130 -8.80 -1.81 20.87
N LEU A 131 -8.54 -0.50 21.01
CA LEU A 131 -8.64 0.18 22.29
C LEU A 131 -10.08 0.13 22.82
N PHE A 132 -11.07 0.42 21.96
CA PHE A 132 -12.49 0.30 22.31
C PHE A 132 -12.83 -1.10 22.82
N HIS A 133 -12.44 -2.15 22.07
CA HIS A 133 -12.66 -3.54 22.47
C HIS A 133 -11.94 -3.87 23.80
N LEU A 134 -10.71 -3.41 23.99
CA LEU A 134 -9.93 -3.64 25.21
C LEU A 134 -10.66 -3.06 26.43
N PHE A 135 -11.12 -1.81 26.36
CA PHE A 135 -11.80 -1.16 27.47
C PHE A 135 -13.18 -1.73 27.76
N GLU A 136 -13.95 -2.12 26.73
CA GLU A 136 -15.30 -2.67 26.90
C GLU A 136 -15.30 -4.15 27.34
N ARG A 137 -14.37 -4.96 26.84
CA ARG A 137 -14.44 -6.44 27.00
C ARG A 137 -13.35 -7.01 27.90
N VAL A 138 -12.13 -6.46 27.84
CA VAL A 138 -10.96 -7.05 28.51
C VAL A 138 -10.73 -6.45 29.89
N VAL A 139 -10.75 -5.12 30.01
CA VAL A 139 -10.51 -4.43 31.29
C VAL A 139 -11.50 -4.87 32.39
N PRO A 140 -12.83 -4.93 32.14
CA PRO A 140 -13.78 -5.42 33.12
C PRO A 140 -13.58 -6.91 33.45
N GLY A 141 -13.00 -7.68 32.51
CA GLY A 141 -12.70 -9.09 32.67
C GLY A 141 -11.68 -9.40 33.76
N PHE A 142 -10.76 -8.47 34.05
CA PHE A 142 -9.77 -8.66 35.14
C PHE A 142 -10.40 -8.65 36.54
N SER A 143 -11.58 -8.06 36.69
CA SER A 143 -12.33 -8.06 37.95
C SER A 143 -13.31 -9.23 38.06
N ALA A 144 -13.47 -10.03 36.99
CA ALA A 144 -14.44 -11.13 36.95
C ALA A 144 -13.85 -12.44 37.52
N PRO A 145 -14.68 -13.32 38.11
CA PRO A 145 -14.26 -14.66 38.50
C PRO A 145 -13.73 -15.47 37.31
N ILE A 146 -12.73 -16.33 37.55
CA ILE A 146 -12.08 -17.17 36.51
C ILE A 146 -13.09 -18.04 35.74
N CYS A 147 -14.18 -18.46 36.41
CA CYS A 147 -15.25 -19.24 35.77
C CYS A 147 -15.94 -18.53 34.59
N ASN A 148 -15.77 -17.20 34.46
CA ASN A 148 -16.32 -16.40 33.37
C ASN A 148 -15.31 -16.20 32.21
N PHE A 149 -14.30 -17.06 32.09
CA PHE A 149 -13.35 -17.02 30.99
C PHE A 149 -14.06 -17.27 29.65
N ASP A 150 -13.92 -16.32 28.74
CA ASP A 150 -14.58 -16.31 27.44
C ASP A 150 -13.52 -16.24 26.33
N LEU A 151 -13.31 -17.37 25.65
CA LEU A 151 -12.33 -17.49 24.58
C LEU A 151 -12.63 -16.57 23.39
N MET A 152 -13.90 -16.20 23.17
CA MET A 152 -14.27 -15.33 22.05
C MET A 152 -13.60 -13.95 22.16
N ARG A 153 -13.37 -13.46 23.39
CA ARG A 153 -12.68 -12.17 23.65
C ARG A 153 -11.24 -12.15 23.13
N SER A 154 -10.62 -13.32 22.94
CA SER A 154 -9.24 -13.42 22.46
C SER A 154 -9.11 -13.38 20.94
N ILE A 155 -10.20 -13.60 20.19
CA ILE A 155 -10.19 -13.72 18.72
C ILE A 155 -9.58 -12.49 18.03
N PRO A 156 -9.97 -11.24 18.37
CA PRO A 156 -9.38 -10.06 17.72
C PRO A 156 -7.87 -9.99 17.87
N TYR A 157 -7.32 -10.44 19.00
CA TYR A 157 -5.90 -10.38 19.29
C TYR A 157 -5.10 -11.44 18.55
N PHE A 158 -5.61 -12.67 18.48
CA PHE A 158 -5.03 -13.71 17.62
C PHE A 158 -5.05 -13.29 16.15
N LEU A 159 -6.13 -12.64 15.71
CA LEU A 159 -6.23 -12.11 14.36
C LEU A 159 -5.18 -11.03 14.09
N ILE A 160 -4.94 -10.10 15.03
CA ILE A 160 -3.87 -9.09 14.90
C ILE A 160 -2.50 -9.75 14.75
N ILE A 161 -2.18 -10.74 15.58
CA ILE A 161 -0.91 -11.46 15.50
C ILE A 161 -0.77 -12.13 14.13
N GLY A 162 -1.81 -12.84 13.68
CA GLY A 162 -1.84 -13.47 12.36
C GLY A 162 -1.67 -12.46 11.22
N ALA A 163 -2.37 -11.33 11.29
CA ALA A 163 -2.28 -10.24 10.33
C ALA A 163 -0.87 -9.64 10.26
N ILE A 164 -0.23 -9.36 11.40
CA ILE A 164 1.14 -8.83 11.46
C ILE A 164 2.11 -9.81 10.79
N ILE A 165 2.04 -11.10 11.12
CA ILE A 165 2.90 -12.13 10.52
C ILE A 165 2.70 -12.19 9.00
N TYR A 166 1.44 -12.20 8.55
CA TYR A 166 1.10 -12.23 7.14
C TYR A 166 1.62 -10.99 6.39
N LEU A 167 1.34 -9.79 6.91
CA LEU A 167 1.76 -8.52 6.29
C LEU A 167 3.28 -8.39 6.24
N TRP A 168 3.98 -8.84 7.29
CA TRP A 168 5.44 -8.86 7.31
C TRP A 168 6.02 -9.79 6.22
N ARG A 169 5.47 -11.02 6.10
CA ARG A 169 5.87 -11.96 5.04
C ARG A 169 5.59 -11.40 3.64
N LEU A 170 4.42 -10.78 3.44
CA LEU A 170 4.04 -10.17 2.17
C LEU A 170 5.00 -9.03 1.81
N LYS A 171 5.27 -8.11 2.75
CA LYS A 171 6.23 -7.02 2.54
C LYS A 171 7.60 -7.54 2.10
N ASN A 172 8.14 -8.54 2.81
CA ASN A 172 9.44 -9.11 2.46
C ASN A 172 9.42 -9.80 1.09
N LYS A 173 8.34 -10.50 0.74
CA LYS A 173 8.17 -11.10 -0.59
C LYS A 173 8.14 -10.04 -1.69
N CYS A 174 7.45 -8.93 -1.47
CA CYS A 174 7.39 -7.80 -2.41
C CYS A 174 8.75 -7.10 -2.59
N ILE A 175 9.55 -7.00 -1.53
CA ILE A 175 10.92 -6.45 -1.63
C ILE A 175 11.80 -7.38 -2.46
N LYS A 176 11.84 -8.69 -2.12
CA LYS A 176 12.64 -9.68 -2.85
C LYS A 176 12.31 -9.74 -4.34
N LYS A 177 11.01 -9.76 -4.68
CA LYS A 177 10.57 -9.73 -6.09
C LYS A 177 11.03 -8.48 -6.83
N TYR A 178 11.11 -7.34 -6.14
CA TYR A 178 11.56 -6.09 -6.75
C TYR A 178 13.06 -6.10 -7.00
N GLU A 179 13.83 -6.57 -6.01
CA GLU A 179 15.28 -6.74 -6.13
C GLU A 179 15.64 -7.72 -7.26
N GLU A 180 14.98 -8.88 -7.29
CA GLU A 180 15.11 -9.88 -8.37
C GLU A 180 14.79 -9.26 -9.75
N PHE A 181 13.76 -8.41 -9.83
CA PHE A 181 13.41 -7.75 -11.08
C PHE A 181 14.48 -6.75 -11.54
N LEU A 182 15.05 -5.96 -10.63
CA LEU A 182 16.14 -5.03 -10.95
C LEU A 182 17.40 -5.77 -11.42
N GLU A 183 17.73 -6.90 -10.78
CA GLU A 183 18.88 -7.73 -11.15
C GLU A 183 18.72 -8.36 -12.55
N ASN A 184 17.54 -8.91 -12.84
CA ASN A 184 17.30 -9.59 -14.12
C ASN A 184 16.93 -8.64 -15.26
N SER A 185 16.55 -7.40 -14.99
CA SER A 185 16.10 -6.44 -15.99
C SER A 185 16.63 -5.01 -15.75
N PRO A 186 17.96 -4.82 -15.70
CA PRO A 186 18.57 -3.51 -15.42
C PRO A 186 18.35 -2.48 -16.55
N GLY A 187 18.00 -2.94 -17.75
CA GLY A 187 17.81 -2.08 -18.92
C GLY A 187 19.13 -1.58 -19.51
N LYS A 188 19.02 -0.69 -20.51
CA LYS A 188 20.19 -0.01 -21.11
C LYS A 188 20.73 1.05 -20.14
N GLU A 189 22.03 1.28 -20.12
CA GLU A 189 22.63 2.39 -19.37
C GLU A 189 22.52 3.70 -20.15
N ILE A 190 22.24 4.81 -19.44
CA ILE A 190 22.20 6.17 -19.99
C ILE A 190 23.09 7.04 -19.13
N SER A 191 23.89 7.91 -19.75
CA SER A 191 24.72 8.85 -18.99
C SER A 191 23.83 9.81 -18.20
N THR A 192 23.91 9.73 -16.87
CA THR A 192 23.17 10.62 -15.95
C THR A 192 24.00 11.83 -15.52
N LYS A 193 25.09 12.14 -16.25
CA LYS A 193 26.02 13.23 -15.91
C LYS A 193 25.28 14.57 -15.82
N GLY A 194 25.32 15.18 -14.63
CA GLY A 194 24.66 16.46 -14.37
C GLY A 194 23.19 16.37 -13.99
N ILE A 195 22.64 15.16 -13.81
CA ILE A 195 21.34 14.92 -13.18
C ILE A 195 21.55 14.68 -11.69
N ARG A 196 20.72 15.31 -10.86
CA ARG A 196 20.73 15.12 -9.40
C ARG A 196 19.42 14.48 -8.97
N TYR A 197 19.46 13.22 -8.59
CA TYR A 197 18.28 12.51 -8.08
C TYR A 197 17.92 12.99 -6.66
N GLY A 198 16.67 13.47 -6.52
CA GLY A 198 16.11 13.95 -5.26
C GLY A 198 15.32 12.87 -4.50
N SER A 199 14.63 13.30 -3.44
CA SER A 199 13.74 12.43 -2.65
C SER A 199 12.56 11.91 -3.47
N GLY A 200 12.09 12.68 -4.45
CA GLY A 200 11.06 12.25 -5.41
C GLY A 200 11.44 10.97 -6.18
N HIS A 201 12.73 10.77 -6.47
CA HIS A 201 13.24 9.55 -7.12
C HIS A 201 13.55 8.40 -6.16
N GLY A 202 13.45 8.63 -4.85
CA GLY A 202 13.69 7.62 -3.82
C GLY A 202 15.15 7.41 -3.41
N PHE A 203 16.11 8.18 -3.95
CA PHE A 203 17.54 8.11 -3.58
C PHE A 203 17.88 8.80 -2.25
N LYS A 204 17.10 9.81 -1.88
CA LYS A 204 17.25 10.54 -0.62
C LYS A 204 15.98 10.40 0.20
N ASP A 205 16.13 10.27 1.50
CA ASP A 205 15.05 10.39 2.47
C ASP A 205 15.09 11.80 3.08
#